data_AF-A0A2Z4Y5X1-F1
#
_entry.id   AF-A0A2Z4Y5X1-F1
#
_cell.length_a   1.000
_cell.length_b   1.000
_cell.length_c   1.000
_cell.angle_alpha   90.00
_cell.angle_beta   90.00
_cell.angle_gamma   90.00
#
_symmetry.space_group_name_H-M   'P 1'
#
loop_
_entity.id
_entity.type
_entity.pdbx_description
1 polymer ?
#
loop_
_entity_poly.entity_id
_entity_poly.type
_entity_poly.pdbx_seq_one_letter_code
_entity_poly.pdbx_strand_id
1 'polypeptide(L)'
;MRKRLVGWMISAAMVSGAAFALESGDHALQFVSSEDGTTQPYRLYVPSAVANQTSLPLVVVLHGWGVDEIAWFKFTPVKRIAEEFGFVVAAPYARGNWWYRGPAEHDIVDVVEDVRKRLRIDPDRIYLAGHSMGGWGTWWIGSRHPNLFAAIAPMSGFDPQDFVLNCVNLAPFVIHDQLDDIVPVSFSRRPVQRMAELGISHQYREEIGYGHASRMIGENLPRVFEWFRAHPRVGRPQRCAIATRVGQRNRWLALLKTETWPKLARLDAVAEKNGHIRINADNVASFALHVSELPTSSGVPLRIAIGDWQTTLSATKGWAVFEAHGAMDSPKRSGPKQWSLAYQQTLPQQAPVPAIHGKIGTRLREAHANGTLALVVAEILRAYFHAEVCVLDSDKIRVAAGELTTQKLLDAWVHPVERLARIKLTREEILGLNESISKGKPLVVPPAESLPKRRKLTVILPTLLAAQIPDWEKRAEIVSDSLNETLCELATRGR
;
A
#
# COMPACT_ATOMS: atom_id res chain seq x y z
N MET A 1 -22.94 -75.31 0.07
CA MET A 1 -23.24 -74.32 1.14
C MET A 1 -22.92 -72.93 0.65
N ARG A 2 -23.88 -72.02 0.77
CA ARG A 2 -23.86 -70.61 0.34
C ARG A 2 -22.69 -69.83 0.97
N LYS A 3 -21.99 -69.00 0.18
CA LYS A 3 -21.41 -67.74 0.69
C LYS A 3 -21.77 -66.62 -0.28
N ARG A 4 -22.58 -65.68 0.23
CA ARG A 4 -23.13 -64.51 -0.45
C ARG A 4 -22.02 -63.52 -0.77
N LEU A 5 -22.04 -62.98 -1.99
CA LEU A 5 -21.34 -61.75 -2.36
C LEU A 5 -21.85 -60.59 -1.51
N VAL A 6 -20.94 -59.85 -0.89
CA VAL A 6 -21.21 -58.53 -0.30
C VAL A 6 -20.87 -57.51 -1.38
N GLY A 7 -21.91 -56.94 -1.99
CA GLY A 7 -21.77 -55.77 -2.86
C GLY A 7 -21.49 -54.53 -2.00
N TRP A 8 -20.36 -53.88 -2.23
CA TRP A 8 -20.13 -52.53 -1.74
C TRP A 8 -20.71 -51.56 -2.76
N MET A 9 -21.91 -51.04 -2.48
CA MET A 9 -22.39 -49.81 -3.08
C MET A 9 -21.49 -48.68 -2.61
N ILE A 10 -20.64 -48.17 -3.51
CA ILE A 10 -20.00 -46.87 -3.33
C ILE A 10 -21.11 -45.84 -3.54
N SER A 11 -21.75 -45.42 -2.44
CA SER A 11 -22.55 -44.20 -2.45
C SER A 11 -21.63 -43.04 -2.82
N ALA A 12 -21.84 -42.45 -3.99
CA ALA A 12 -21.30 -41.15 -4.32
C ALA A 12 -21.88 -40.15 -3.32
N ALA A 13 -21.09 -39.78 -2.31
CA ALA A 13 -21.44 -38.65 -1.46
C ALA A 13 -21.42 -37.40 -2.34
N MET A 14 -22.61 -36.86 -2.62
CA MET A 14 -22.74 -35.51 -3.13
C MET A 14 -21.98 -34.59 -2.17
N VAL A 15 -20.99 -33.87 -2.71
CA VAL A 15 -20.42 -32.71 -2.02
C VAL A 15 -21.55 -31.70 -1.90
N SER A 16 -22.22 -31.67 -0.76
CA SER A 16 -23.20 -30.65 -0.43
C SER A 16 -22.46 -29.32 -0.43
N GLY A 17 -22.76 -28.45 -1.40
CA GLY A 17 -22.25 -27.09 -1.44
C GLY A 17 -22.55 -26.40 -0.12
N ALA A 18 -21.54 -25.81 0.52
CA ALA A 18 -21.76 -24.92 1.64
C ALA A 18 -22.76 -23.85 1.19
N ALA A 19 -23.95 -23.85 1.79
CA ALA A 19 -24.92 -22.80 1.53
C ALA A 19 -24.31 -21.48 2.00
N PHE A 20 -24.21 -20.51 1.09
CA PHE A 20 -23.92 -19.12 1.44
C PHE A 20 -25.03 -18.65 2.38
N ALA A 21 -24.68 -18.28 3.61
CA ALA A 21 -25.59 -18.37 4.76
C ALA A 21 -25.95 -17.01 5.41
N LEU A 22 -25.59 -15.88 4.81
CA LEU A 22 -25.90 -14.57 5.39
C LEU A 22 -27.22 -14.01 4.83
N GLU A 23 -28.14 -13.66 5.72
CA GLU A 23 -29.37 -12.94 5.38
C GLU A 23 -29.09 -11.48 4.99
N SER A 24 -30.04 -10.86 4.28
CA SER A 24 -30.00 -9.42 4.03
C SER A 24 -30.09 -8.62 5.33
N GLY A 25 -29.39 -7.49 5.40
CA GLY A 25 -29.41 -6.59 6.55
C GLY A 25 -28.02 -6.15 6.99
N ASP A 26 -27.96 -5.63 8.21
CA ASP A 26 -26.79 -4.98 8.80
C ASP A 26 -26.20 -5.84 9.93
N HIS A 27 -24.97 -6.32 9.73
CA HIS A 27 -24.32 -7.34 10.55
C HIS A 27 -23.04 -6.81 11.20
N ALA A 28 -22.86 -7.07 12.50
CA ALA A 28 -21.55 -6.97 13.17
C ALA A 28 -20.90 -8.35 13.12
N LEU A 29 -19.74 -8.43 12.49
CA LEU A 29 -19.02 -9.67 12.29
C LEU A 29 -17.59 -9.55 12.80
N GLN A 30 -16.93 -10.69 12.93
CA GLN A 30 -15.54 -10.80 13.31
C GLN A 30 -14.87 -11.85 12.42
N PHE A 31 -13.57 -11.69 12.21
CA PHE A 31 -12.70 -12.67 11.55
C PHE A 31 -11.43 -12.85 12.37
N VAL A 32 -10.71 -13.94 12.11
CA VAL A 32 -9.38 -14.18 12.68
C VAL A 32 -8.34 -13.73 11.66
N SER A 33 -7.53 -12.74 12.03
CA SER A 33 -6.47 -12.18 11.19
C SER A 33 -5.45 -13.26 10.84
N SER A 34 -5.15 -13.41 9.55
CA SER A 34 -4.15 -14.37 9.06
C SER A 34 -2.72 -13.95 9.41
N GLU A 35 -2.51 -12.67 9.75
CA GLU A 35 -1.19 -12.12 10.09
C GLU A 35 -0.72 -12.57 11.48
N ASP A 36 -1.60 -12.53 12.48
CA ASP A 36 -1.22 -12.77 13.89
C ASP A 36 -2.23 -13.59 14.71
N GLY A 37 -3.28 -14.12 14.09
CA GLY A 37 -4.30 -14.94 14.74
C GLY A 37 -5.22 -14.16 15.69
N THR A 38 -5.13 -12.82 15.74
CA THR A 38 -6.02 -12.01 16.58
C THR A 38 -7.40 -11.91 15.94
N THR A 39 -8.45 -11.79 16.77
CA THR A 39 -9.82 -11.58 16.29
C THR A 39 -10.05 -10.09 16.05
N GLN A 40 -10.50 -9.73 14.85
CA GLN A 40 -10.74 -8.35 14.44
C GLN A 40 -12.21 -8.15 14.02
N PRO A 41 -12.86 -7.03 14.41
CA PRO A 41 -14.23 -6.75 14.03
C PRO A 41 -14.35 -6.07 12.65
N TYR A 42 -15.50 -6.27 12.02
CA TYR A 42 -15.93 -5.50 10.85
C TYR A 42 -17.46 -5.42 10.78
N ARG A 43 -17.98 -4.40 10.09
CA ARG A 43 -19.41 -4.25 9.82
C ARG A 43 -19.72 -4.66 8.39
N LEU A 44 -20.87 -5.28 8.15
CA LEU A 44 -21.28 -5.74 6.83
C LEU A 44 -22.75 -5.39 6.57
N TYR A 45 -23.03 -4.75 5.44
CA TYR A 45 -24.38 -4.59 4.92
C TYR A 45 -24.58 -5.51 3.73
N VAL A 46 -25.68 -6.27 3.76
CA VAL A 46 -26.09 -7.20 2.71
C VAL A 46 -27.44 -6.73 2.15
N PRO A 47 -27.54 -6.35 0.86
CA PRO A 47 -28.76 -5.73 0.33
C PRO A 47 -29.91 -6.74 0.21
N SER A 48 -31.17 -6.33 0.28
CA SER A 48 -32.32 -7.25 0.19
C SER A 48 -32.42 -7.97 -1.16
N ALA A 49 -31.84 -7.39 -2.22
CA ALA A 49 -31.79 -7.94 -3.56
C ALA A 49 -30.94 -9.23 -3.72
N VAL A 50 -30.33 -9.75 -2.63
CA VAL A 50 -29.52 -11.00 -2.63
C VAL A 50 -30.26 -12.22 -3.15
N ALA A 51 -31.59 -12.30 -2.98
CA ALA A 51 -32.37 -13.49 -3.33
C ALA A 51 -32.33 -13.85 -4.83
N ASN A 52 -32.07 -12.87 -5.71
CA ASN A 52 -32.21 -13.04 -7.17
C ASN A 52 -30.89 -12.96 -7.95
N GLN A 53 -29.75 -12.67 -7.30
CA GLN A 53 -28.46 -12.53 -7.99
C GLN A 53 -27.57 -13.76 -7.82
N THR A 54 -26.91 -14.18 -8.91
CA THR A 54 -25.96 -15.29 -8.91
C THR A 54 -24.63 -14.94 -8.24
N SER A 55 -24.22 -13.66 -8.31
CA SER A 55 -23.04 -13.09 -7.66
C SER A 55 -23.22 -11.60 -7.40
N LEU A 56 -22.72 -11.11 -6.28
CA LEU A 56 -22.91 -9.74 -5.79
C LEU A 56 -21.63 -8.91 -5.91
N PRO A 57 -21.72 -7.61 -6.23
CA PRO A 57 -20.59 -6.69 -6.10
C PRO A 57 -20.34 -6.35 -4.62
N LEU A 58 -19.08 -6.06 -4.28
CA LEU A 58 -18.63 -5.70 -2.94
C LEU A 58 -17.92 -4.35 -2.94
N VAL A 59 -18.30 -3.44 -2.05
CA VAL A 59 -17.50 -2.25 -1.70
C VAL A 59 -16.92 -2.42 -0.31
N VAL A 60 -15.60 -2.27 -0.18
CA VAL A 60 -14.94 -2.12 1.12
C VAL A 60 -14.79 -0.63 1.42
N VAL A 61 -15.28 -0.17 2.57
CA VAL A 61 -15.21 1.24 2.97
C VAL A 61 -14.30 1.42 4.19
N LEU A 62 -13.33 2.33 4.08
CA LEU A 62 -12.29 2.57 5.08
C LEU A 62 -12.61 3.82 5.90
N HIS A 63 -12.59 3.70 7.22
CA HIS A 63 -12.94 4.77 8.15
C HIS A 63 -11.83 5.84 8.31
N GLY A 64 -12.20 7.00 8.85
CA GLY A 64 -11.27 8.09 9.15
C GLY A 64 -10.53 7.88 10.48
N TRP A 65 -9.62 8.79 10.80
CA TRP A 65 -8.95 8.80 12.10
C TRP A 65 -9.95 9.11 13.22
N GLY A 66 -9.84 8.40 14.35
CA GLY A 66 -10.64 8.65 15.55
C GLY A 66 -12.04 8.04 15.52
N VAL A 67 -12.37 7.29 14.48
CA VAL A 67 -13.61 6.53 14.34
C VAL A 67 -13.30 5.06 13.99
N ASP A 68 -14.33 4.24 13.86
CA ASP A 68 -14.23 2.78 13.75
C ASP A 68 -15.06 2.21 12.57
N GLU A 69 -15.24 0.89 12.54
CA GLU A 69 -15.98 0.16 11.49
C GLU A 69 -17.45 0.56 11.35
N ILE A 70 -18.03 1.21 12.38
CA ILE A 70 -19.44 1.57 12.41
C ILE A 70 -19.67 2.94 11.75
N ALA A 71 -18.62 3.76 11.63
CA ALA A 71 -18.72 5.17 11.26
C ALA A 71 -19.47 5.41 9.93
N TRP A 72 -19.15 4.64 8.90
CA TRP A 72 -19.84 4.72 7.60
C TRP A 72 -21.33 4.42 7.73
N PHE A 73 -21.70 3.44 8.56
CA PHE A 73 -23.08 2.96 8.72
C PHE A 73 -23.92 3.89 9.58
N LYS A 74 -23.28 4.66 10.48
CA LYS A 74 -23.93 5.57 11.41
C LYS A 74 -24.04 7.00 10.88
N PHE A 75 -23.01 7.48 10.18
CA PHE A 75 -22.88 8.90 9.83
C PHE A 75 -23.02 9.19 8.34
N THR A 76 -23.30 8.18 7.52
CA THR A 76 -23.48 8.34 6.06
C THR A 76 -24.69 7.52 5.58
N PRO A 77 -25.24 7.80 4.40
CA PRO A 77 -26.34 7.02 3.83
C PRO A 77 -25.88 5.69 3.20
N VAL A 78 -24.68 5.18 3.49
CA VAL A 78 -24.09 4.01 2.79
C VAL A 78 -25.01 2.79 2.73
N LYS A 79 -25.79 2.50 3.78
CA LYS A 79 -26.75 1.39 3.77
C LYS A 79 -27.85 1.57 2.74
N ARG A 80 -28.42 2.78 2.68
CA ARG A 80 -29.44 3.12 1.69
C ARG A 80 -28.88 3.03 0.27
N ILE A 81 -27.68 3.56 0.05
CA ILE A 81 -27.03 3.52 -1.27
C ILE A 81 -26.66 2.08 -1.66
N ALA A 82 -26.17 1.27 -0.72
CA ALA A 82 -25.88 -0.15 -0.92
C ALA A 82 -27.15 -0.93 -1.33
N GLU A 83 -28.28 -0.65 -0.68
CA GLU A 83 -29.58 -1.21 -1.04
C GLU A 83 -30.03 -0.81 -2.45
N GLU A 84 -30.01 0.49 -2.76
CA GLU A 84 -30.44 1.05 -4.05
C GLU A 84 -29.61 0.49 -5.22
N PHE A 85 -28.31 0.32 -5.04
CA PHE A 85 -27.41 -0.19 -6.09
C PHE A 85 -27.28 -1.72 -6.09
N GLY A 86 -27.71 -2.40 -5.04
CA GLY A 86 -27.55 -3.85 -4.85
C GLY A 86 -26.09 -4.27 -4.61
N PHE A 87 -25.34 -3.51 -3.80
CA PHE A 87 -23.96 -3.81 -3.43
C PHE A 87 -23.86 -4.28 -2.00
N VAL A 88 -23.02 -5.29 -1.75
CA VAL A 88 -22.55 -5.62 -0.41
C VAL A 88 -21.55 -4.54 0.03
N VAL A 89 -21.63 -4.09 1.28
CA VAL A 89 -20.68 -3.12 1.83
C VAL A 89 -20.03 -3.69 3.08
N ALA A 90 -18.70 -3.78 3.10
CA ALA A 90 -17.93 -4.18 4.27
C ALA A 90 -17.10 -3.00 4.79
N ALA A 91 -17.10 -2.78 6.10
CA ALA A 91 -16.27 -1.80 6.78
C ALA A 91 -15.38 -2.51 7.80
N PRO A 92 -14.08 -2.73 7.53
CA PRO A 92 -13.14 -3.29 8.50
C PRO A 92 -12.79 -2.29 9.60
N TYR A 93 -12.58 -2.77 10.84
CA TYR A 93 -11.94 -1.95 11.88
C TYR A 93 -10.44 -1.76 11.58
N ALA A 94 -9.79 -2.78 11.02
CA ALA A 94 -8.38 -2.75 10.61
C ALA A 94 -7.47 -2.09 11.66
N ARG A 95 -7.66 -2.50 12.93
CA ARG A 95 -6.89 -2.06 14.09
C ARG A 95 -7.05 -0.57 14.44
N GLY A 96 -8.07 0.11 13.91
CA GLY A 96 -8.38 1.50 14.18
C GLY A 96 -7.39 2.44 13.49
N ASN A 97 -6.67 3.25 14.26
CA ASN A 97 -5.83 4.33 13.74
C ASN A 97 -4.43 3.87 13.26
N TRP A 98 -4.33 2.65 12.74
CA TRP A 98 -3.08 2.06 12.26
C TRP A 98 -2.70 2.49 10.84
N TRP A 99 -3.50 3.37 10.24
CA TRP A 99 -3.35 3.76 8.84
C TRP A 99 -3.19 2.52 7.96
N TYR A 100 -4.06 1.52 8.08
CA TYR A 100 -4.15 0.36 7.17
C TYR A 100 -2.79 -0.23 6.73
N ARG A 101 -1.85 -0.38 7.66
CA ARG A 101 -0.46 -0.83 7.40
C ARG A 101 -0.08 -2.03 8.22
N GLY A 102 0.88 -2.77 7.68
CA GLY A 102 1.37 -4.02 8.26
C GLY A 102 0.20 -4.97 8.51
N PRO A 103 -0.07 -5.34 9.77
CA PRO A 103 -1.20 -6.21 10.07
C PRO A 103 -2.57 -5.63 9.68
N ALA A 104 -2.77 -4.31 9.77
CA ALA A 104 -4.02 -3.67 9.35
C ALA A 104 -4.23 -3.67 7.83
N GLU A 105 -3.17 -3.82 7.04
CA GLU A 105 -3.28 -4.02 5.58
C GLU A 105 -3.81 -5.42 5.26
N HIS A 106 -3.32 -6.44 5.97
CA HIS A 106 -3.75 -7.83 5.81
C HIS A 106 -5.20 -8.02 6.25
N ASP A 107 -5.62 -7.33 7.32
CA ASP A 107 -7.00 -7.34 7.80
C ASP A 107 -8.01 -6.93 6.70
N ILE A 108 -7.63 -6.04 5.77
CA ILE A 108 -8.51 -5.66 4.63
C ILE A 108 -8.67 -6.82 3.65
N VAL A 109 -7.58 -7.52 3.34
CA VAL A 109 -7.59 -8.70 2.47
C VAL A 109 -8.39 -9.83 3.12
N ASP A 110 -8.19 -10.05 4.42
CA ASP A 110 -8.91 -11.08 5.18
C ASP A 110 -10.41 -10.81 5.24
N VAL A 111 -10.86 -9.56 5.39
CA VAL A 111 -12.30 -9.22 5.33
C VAL A 111 -12.87 -9.54 3.95
N VAL A 112 -12.17 -9.22 2.86
CA VAL A 112 -12.65 -9.57 1.51
C VAL A 112 -12.80 -11.08 1.38
N GLU A 113 -11.82 -11.87 1.85
CA GLU A 113 -11.89 -13.33 1.79
C GLU A 113 -12.96 -13.91 2.73
N ASP A 114 -13.15 -13.35 3.92
CA ASP A 114 -14.22 -13.77 4.84
C ASP A 114 -15.61 -13.51 4.25
N VAL A 115 -15.82 -12.34 3.63
CA VAL A 115 -17.07 -12.03 2.93
C VAL A 115 -17.29 -12.97 1.74
N ARG A 116 -16.24 -13.29 0.95
CA ARG A 116 -16.31 -14.27 -0.16
C ARG A 116 -16.64 -15.69 0.28
N LYS A 117 -16.30 -16.07 1.52
CA LYS A 117 -16.70 -17.35 2.11
C LYS A 117 -18.17 -17.37 2.53
N ARG A 118 -18.74 -16.22 2.90
CA ARG A 118 -20.12 -16.08 3.40
C ARG A 118 -21.13 -15.79 2.31
N LEU A 119 -20.71 -15.08 1.25
CA LEU A 119 -21.55 -14.61 0.15
C LEU A 119 -20.88 -14.92 -1.20
N ARG A 120 -21.69 -15.12 -2.24
CA ARG A 120 -21.20 -15.20 -3.63
C ARG A 120 -20.83 -13.80 -4.10
N ILE A 121 -19.57 -13.40 -3.90
CA ILE A 121 -19.05 -12.12 -4.40
C ILE A 121 -18.43 -12.30 -5.78
N ASP A 122 -18.77 -11.41 -6.71
CA ASP A 122 -18.17 -11.35 -8.02
C ASP A 122 -16.74 -10.82 -7.90
N PRO A 123 -15.70 -11.61 -8.22
CA PRO A 123 -14.30 -11.20 -8.08
C PRO A 123 -13.91 -10.07 -9.04
N ASP A 124 -14.70 -9.81 -10.08
CA ASP A 124 -14.50 -8.69 -11.00
C ASP A 124 -15.22 -7.41 -10.53
N ARG A 125 -15.95 -7.46 -9.42
CA ARG A 125 -16.73 -6.33 -8.89
C ARG A 125 -16.49 -6.11 -7.40
N ILE A 126 -15.21 -6.11 -7.01
CA ILE A 126 -14.74 -5.72 -5.68
C ILE A 126 -14.13 -4.32 -5.77
N TYR A 127 -14.59 -3.41 -4.93
CA TYR A 127 -14.24 -1.99 -4.97
C TYR A 127 -13.76 -1.51 -3.60
N LEU A 128 -13.01 -0.40 -3.57
CA LEU A 128 -12.47 0.16 -2.35
C LEU A 128 -12.76 1.66 -2.28
N ALA A 129 -13.26 2.16 -1.16
CA ALA A 129 -13.47 3.58 -0.92
C ALA A 129 -13.05 3.94 0.51
N GLY A 130 -12.83 5.23 0.76
CA GLY A 130 -12.41 5.68 2.09
C GLY A 130 -12.29 7.18 2.20
N HIS A 131 -12.41 7.70 3.42
CA HIS A 131 -12.33 9.13 3.70
C HIS A 131 -11.16 9.46 4.65
N SER A 132 -10.43 10.55 4.41
CA SER A 132 -9.34 11.01 5.31
C SER A 132 -8.22 9.96 5.45
N MET A 133 -7.97 9.43 6.65
CA MET A 133 -7.14 8.24 6.88
C MET A 133 -7.55 7.07 5.99
N GLY A 134 -8.85 6.82 5.82
CA GLY A 134 -9.39 5.83 4.89
C GLY A 134 -9.19 6.20 3.43
N GLY A 135 -9.13 7.48 3.09
CA GLY A 135 -8.81 7.96 1.74
C GLY A 135 -7.35 7.67 1.38
N TRP A 136 -6.43 7.89 2.33
CA TRP A 136 -5.06 7.41 2.22
C TRP A 136 -5.00 5.88 2.16
N GLY A 137 -5.77 5.18 2.99
CA GLY A 137 -5.85 3.72 3.00
C GLY A 137 -6.32 3.16 1.66
N THR A 138 -7.25 3.86 1.01
CA THR A 138 -7.76 3.49 -0.31
C THR A 138 -6.67 3.54 -1.37
N TRP A 139 -5.83 4.58 -1.36
CA TRP A 139 -4.64 4.63 -2.21
C TRP A 139 -3.63 3.54 -1.86
N TRP A 140 -3.32 3.37 -0.57
CA TRP A 140 -2.31 2.43 -0.09
C TRP A 140 -2.66 0.98 -0.45
N ILE A 141 -3.83 0.53 0.00
CA ILE A 141 -4.31 -0.84 -0.19
C ILE A 141 -4.58 -1.09 -1.68
N GLY A 142 -5.25 -0.17 -2.37
CA GLY A 142 -5.52 -0.31 -3.80
C GLY A 142 -4.24 -0.48 -4.61
N SER A 143 -3.25 0.39 -4.40
CA SER A 143 -1.99 0.34 -5.15
C SER A 143 -1.09 -0.86 -4.79
N ARG A 144 -1.22 -1.43 -3.60
CA ARG A 144 -0.45 -2.62 -3.19
C ARG A 144 -1.12 -3.95 -3.54
N HIS A 145 -2.45 -3.94 -3.63
CA HIS A 145 -3.27 -5.10 -3.98
C HIS A 145 -4.08 -4.87 -5.26
N PRO A 146 -3.46 -4.45 -6.39
CA PRO A 146 -4.20 -4.04 -7.58
C PRO A 146 -4.97 -5.20 -8.23
N ASN A 147 -4.69 -6.46 -7.85
CA ASN A 147 -5.44 -7.64 -8.32
C ASN A 147 -6.80 -7.81 -7.68
N LEU A 148 -6.97 -7.28 -6.47
CA LEU A 148 -8.15 -7.50 -5.65
C LEU A 148 -9.29 -6.56 -6.06
N PHE A 149 -8.96 -5.35 -6.49
CA PHE A 149 -9.96 -4.32 -6.76
C PHE A 149 -10.12 -4.04 -8.26
N ALA A 150 -11.36 -3.75 -8.64
CA ALA A 150 -11.78 -3.30 -9.97
C ALA A 150 -11.64 -1.78 -10.11
N ALA A 151 -12.11 -1.03 -9.10
CA ALA A 151 -11.94 0.41 -9.02
C ALA A 151 -11.80 0.90 -7.56
N ILE A 152 -11.22 2.09 -7.38
CA ILE A 152 -11.03 2.72 -6.07
C ILE A 152 -11.59 4.15 -6.02
N ALA A 153 -12.07 4.60 -4.86
CA ALA A 153 -12.61 5.94 -4.62
C ALA A 153 -12.02 6.59 -3.35
N PRO A 154 -10.80 7.15 -3.42
CA PRO A 154 -10.22 7.88 -2.30
C PRO A 154 -10.84 9.27 -2.15
N MET A 155 -11.32 9.60 -0.94
CA MET A 155 -11.98 10.85 -0.61
C MET A 155 -11.17 11.62 0.46
N SER A 156 -10.84 12.89 0.20
CA SER A 156 -10.02 13.73 1.11
C SER A 156 -8.77 13.02 1.68
N GLY A 157 -8.07 12.27 0.83
CA GLY A 157 -6.86 11.53 1.17
C GLY A 157 -5.67 11.91 0.29
N PHE A 158 -4.50 11.36 0.60
CA PHE A 158 -3.28 11.50 -0.19
C PHE A 158 -2.72 10.14 -0.55
N ASP A 159 -1.95 10.09 -1.63
CA ASP A 159 -1.35 8.87 -2.15
C ASP A 159 0.09 8.65 -1.60
N PRO A 160 0.60 7.41 -1.65
CA PRO A 160 1.99 7.11 -1.27
C PRO A 160 3.05 7.58 -2.29
N GLN A 161 2.68 8.39 -3.31
CA GLN A 161 3.50 8.92 -4.41
C GLN A 161 3.99 7.87 -5.39
N ASP A 162 4.87 7.02 -4.89
CA ASP A 162 5.68 6.13 -5.70
C ASP A 162 4.83 5.03 -6.37
N PHE A 163 3.64 4.75 -5.83
CA PHE A 163 2.80 3.63 -6.26
C PHE A 163 1.63 4.02 -7.17
N VAL A 164 1.52 5.29 -7.60
CA VAL A 164 0.44 5.71 -8.53
C VAL A 164 0.45 4.87 -9.81
N LEU A 165 1.62 4.43 -10.27
CA LEU A 165 1.75 3.55 -11.44
C LEU A 165 0.95 2.24 -11.31
N ASN A 166 0.76 1.73 -10.09
CA ASN A 166 -0.02 0.50 -9.84
C ASN A 166 -1.51 0.68 -10.12
N CYS A 167 -1.98 1.92 -10.22
CA CYS A 167 -3.39 2.25 -10.43
C CYS A 167 -3.83 2.15 -11.90
N VAL A 168 -2.93 1.74 -12.81
CA VAL A 168 -3.23 1.65 -14.26
C VAL A 168 -4.48 0.82 -14.59
N ASN A 169 -4.86 -0.12 -13.72
CA ASN A 169 -6.03 -0.99 -13.87
C ASN A 169 -7.05 -0.85 -12.72
N LEU A 170 -7.06 0.29 -12.01
CA LEU A 170 -7.89 0.54 -10.81
C LEU A 170 -8.88 1.70 -10.95
N ALA A 171 -9.04 2.28 -12.15
CA ALA A 171 -9.98 3.36 -12.46
C ALA A 171 -10.28 4.32 -11.27
N PRO A 172 -9.29 5.06 -10.74
CA PRO A 172 -9.51 5.82 -9.51
C PRO A 172 -10.54 6.95 -9.70
N PHE A 173 -11.47 7.10 -8.76
CA PHE A 173 -12.37 8.24 -8.66
C PHE A 173 -12.04 9.07 -7.41
N VAL A 174 -11.25 10.13 -7.61
CA VAL A 174 -10.73 10.98 -6.55
C VAL A 174 -11.72 12.09 -6.25
N ILE A 175 -12.07 12.28 -4.97
CA ILE A 175 -13.01 13.31 -4.51
C ILE A 175 -12.39 14.10 -3.37
N HIS A 176 -12.45 15.43 -3.41
CA HIS A 176 -11.88 16.28 -2.36
C HIS A 176 -12.57 17.64 -2.35
N ASP A 177 -12.83 18.21 -1.18
CA ASP A 177 -13.26 19.61 -1.07
C ASP A 177 -12.07 20.58 -1.22
N GLN A 178 -12.27 21.68 -1.93
CA GLN A 178 -11.25 22.71 -2.14
C GLN A 178 -10.85 23.43 -0.84
N LEU A 179 -11.77 23.52 0.12
CA LEU A 179 -11.63 24.23 1.38
C LEU A 179 -11.43 23.26 2.56
N ASP A 180 -10.95 22.04 2.30
CA ASP A 180 -10.55 21.06 3.32
C ASP A 180 -9.44 21.64 4.21
N ASP A 181 -9.79 21.86 5.47
CA ASP A 181 -8.95 22.50 6.50
C ASP A 181 -8.04 21.51 7.24
N ILE A 182 -8.23 20.21 7.02
CA ILE A 182 -7.46 19.13 7.68
C ILE A 182 -6.46 18.50 6.71
N VAL A 183 -6.89 18.16 5.49
CA VAL A 183 -6.05 17.59 4.45
C VAL A 183 -6.08 18.53 3.26
N PRO A 184 -5.03 19.33 3.01
CA PRO A 184 -5.01 20.26 1.88
C PRO A 184 -5.29 19.58 0.54
N VAL A 185 -6.23 20.12 -0.26
CA VAL A 185 -6.66 19.59 -1.56
C VAL A 185 -5.51 19.27 -2.54
N SER A 186 -4.37 19.97 -2.42
CA SER A 186 -3.14 19.68 -3.19
C SER A 186 -2.69 18.21 -3.10
N PHE A 187 -3.02 17.54 -2.00
CA PHE A 187 -2.72 16.13 -1.79
C PHE A 187 -3.49 15.18 -2.70
N SER A 188 -4.67 15.57 -3.18
CA SER A 188 -5.41 14.85 -4.22
C SER A 188 -5.09 15.34 -5.63
N ARG A 189 -4.80 16.64 -5.81
CA ARG A 189 -4.37 17.18 -7.12
C ARG A 189 -3.08 16.55 -7.63
N ARG A 190 -2.12 16.27 -6.74
CA ARG A 190 -0.82 15.66 -7.11
C ARG A 190 -0.95 14.27 -7.76
N PRO A 191 -1.61 13.25 -7.15
CA PRO A 191 -1.80 11.96 -7.81
C PRO A 191 -2.67 12.07 -9.07
N VAL A 192 -3.65 12.99 -9.12
CA VAL A 192 -4.44 13.27 -10.33
C VAL A 192 -3.53 13.73 -11.48
N GLN A 193 -2.69 14.74 -11.23
CA GLN A 193 -1.69 15.17 -12.20
C GLN A 193 -0.77 14.02 -12.62
N ARG A 194 -0.27 13.25 -11.65
CA ARG A 194 0.63 12.13 -11.94
C ARG A 194 -0.03 11.03 -12.77
N MET A 195 -1.30 10.73 -12.53
CA MET A 195 -2.07 9.79 -13.35
C MET A 195 -2.25 10.31 -14.77
N ALA A 196 -2.54 11.61 -14.95
CA ALA A 196 -2.64 12.23 -16.26
C ALA A 196 -1.31 12.13 -17.04
N GLU A 197 -0.17 12.45 -16.41
CA GLU A 197 1.16 12.30 -17.01
C GLU A 197 1.48 10.85 -17.43
N LEU A 198 0.99 9.89 -16.66
CA LEU A 198 1.18 8.45 -16.92
C LEU A 198 0.15 7.86 -17.88
N GLY A 199 -0.85 8.62 -18.33
CA GLY A 199 -1.96 8.14 -19.15
C GLY A 199 -2.83 7.09 -18.43
N ILE A 200 -3.00 7.21 -17.12
CA ILE A 200 -3.86 6.35 -16.31
C ILE A 200 -5.28 6.92 -16.32
N SER A 201 -6.27 6.10 -16.69
CA SER A 201 -7.67 6.49 -16.66
C SER A 201 -8.14 6.73 -15.23
N HIS A 202 -8.73 7.90 -14.97
CA HIS A 202 -9.22 8.31 -13.66
C HIS A 202 -10.32 9.36 -13.80
N GLN A 203 -11.11 9.51 -12.74
CA GLN A 203 -12.03 10.63 -12.56
C GLN A 203 -11.55 11.47 -11.38
N TYR A 204 -11.63 12.79 -11.50
CA TYR A 204 -11.42 13.72 -10.40
C TYR A 204 -12.64 14.61 -10.23
N ARG A 205 -13.02 14.86 -8.97
CA ARG A 205 -14.07 15.79 -8.59
C ARG A 205 -13.59 16.61 -7.40
N GLU A 206 -13.46 17.91 -7.64
CA GLU A 206 -13.21 18.87 -6.57
C GLU A 206 -14.54 19.51 -6.17
N GLU A 207 -14.88 19.44 -4.89
CA GLU A 207 -16.10 20.01 -4.32
C GLU A 207 -15.80 21.35 -3.63
N ILE A 208 -16.84 22.12 -3.29
CA ILE A 208 -16.71 23.37 -2.56
C ILE A 208 -17.77 23.45 -1.47
N GLY A 209 -17.36 23.84 -0.27
CA GLY A 209 -18.26 24.19 0.83
C GLY A 209 -18.53 23.05 1.82
N TYR A 210 -17.84 21.91 1.69
CA TYR A 210 -17.93 20.81 2.64
C TYR A 210 -16.81 20.80 3.69
N GLY A 211 -15.64 21.37 3.40
CA GLY A 211 -14.44 21.17 4.23
C GLY A 211 -14.10 19.69 4.38
N HIS A 212 -13.65 19.28 5.57
CA HIS A 212 -13.33 17.87 5.88
C HIS A 212 -14.53 17.01 6.38
N ALA A 213 -15.77 17.46 6.14
CA ALA A 213 -16.95 16.89 6.79
C ALA A 213 -17.50 15.62 6.12
N SER A 214 -18.11 14.74 6.92
CA SER A 214 -18.75 13.50 6.45
C SER A 214 -19.90 13.70 5.46
N ARG A 215 -20.48 14.91 5.41
CA ARG A 215 -21.51 15.28 4.43
C ARG A 215 -21.02 15.11 2.98
N MET A 216 -19.75 15.44 2.71
CA MET A 216 -19.14 15.26 1.39
C MET A 216 -19.13 13.80 0.97
N ILE A 217 -18.89 12.90 1.93
CA ILE A 217 -18.96 11.46 1.73
C ILE A 217 -20.36 11.07 1.25
N GLY A 218 -21.37 11.41 2.05
CA GLY A 218 -22.75 10.97 1.83
C GLY A 218 -23.35 11.48 0.52
N GLU A 219 -23.10 12.73 0.14
CA GLU A 219 -23.63 13.31 -1.10
C GLU A 219 -22.91 12.81 -2.36
N ASN A 220 -21.67 12.31 -2.24
CA ASN A 220 -20.94 11.74 -3.36
C ASN A 220 -21.09 10.22 -3.52
N LEU A 221 -21.59 9.51 -2.50
CA LEU A 221 -21.78 8.05 -2.53
C LEU A 221 -22.55 7.54 -3.76
N PRO A 222 -23.68 8.15 -4.20
CA PRO A 222 -24.35 7.71 -5.42
C PRO A 222 -23.46 7.77 -6.67
N ARG A 223 -22.62 8.82 -6.79
CA ARG A 223 -21.67 8.97 -7.91
C ARG A 223 -20.56 7.93 -7.84
N VAL A 224 -20.07 7.63 -6.64
CA VAL A 224 -19.06 6.60 -6.42
C VAL A 224 -19.59 5.22 -6.80
N PHE A 225 -20.80 4.87 -6.37
CA PHE A 225 -21.41 3.57 -6.67
C PHE A 225 -21.77 3.44 -8.16
N GLU A 226 -22.20 4.53 -8.80
CA GLU A 226 -22.37 4.58 -10.26
C GLU A 226 -21.05 4.33 -11.00
N TRP A 227 -19.98 5.00 -10.57
CA TRP A 227 -18.64 4.79 -11.12
C TRP A 227 -18.20 3.33 -10.97
N PHE A 228 -18.35 2.75 -9.78
CA PHE A 228 -18.03 1.34 -9.55
C PHE A 228 -18.83 0.41 -10.44
N ARG A 229 -20.15 0.61 -10.55
CA ARG A 229 -21.01 -0.16 -11.45
C ARG A 229 -20.52 -0.14 -12.90
N ALA A 230 -20.04 1.00 -13.38
CA ALA A 230 -19.53 1.17 -14.73
C ALA A 230 -18.10 0.60 -14.96
N HIS A 231 -17.38 0.24 -13.90
CA HIS A 231 -15.97 -0.17 -13.97
C HIS A 231 -15.73 -1.56 -13.35
N PRO A 232 -16.31 -2.64 -13.90
CA PRO A 232 -15.89 -3.99 -13.54
C PRO A 232 -14.43 -4.22 -13.95
N ARG A 233 -13.78 -5.17 -13.29
CA ARG A 233 -12.37 -5.51 -13.49
C ARG A 233 -12.15 -5.95 -14.93
N VAL A 234 -11.20 -5.31 -15.61
CA VAL A 234 -10.74 -5.78 -16.92
C VAL A 234 -9.83 -6.99 -16.70
N GLY A 235 -10.30 -8.18 -17.11
CA GLY A 235 -9.57 -9.43 -16.91
C GLY A 235 -8.26 -9.53 -17.71
N ARG A 236 -8.24 -9.01 -18.95
CA ARG A 236 -7.07 -8.98 -19.83
C ARG A 236 -6.79 -7.56 -20.33
N PRO A 237 -6.24 -6.68 -19.48
CA PRO A 237 -5.98 -5.30 -19.87
C PRO A 237 -4.80 -5.21 -20.85
N GLN A 238 -4.78 -4.19 -21.71
CA GLN A 238 -3.68 -3.95 -22.65
C GLN A 238 -2.39 -3.48 -21.98
N ARG A 239 -2.48 -2.86 -20.80
CA ARG A 239 -1.32 -2.38 -20.04
C ARG A 239 -1.36 -2.91 -18.61
N CYS A 240 -0.22 -3.36 -18.13
CA CYS A 240 0.00 -3.71 -16.74
C CYS A 240 1.26 -3.02 -16.26
N ALA A 241 1.21 -2.46 -15.05
CA ALA A 241 2.35 -1.79 -14.48
C ALA A 241 2.45 -2.06 -12.97
N ILE A 242 3.67 -2.12 -12.49
CA ILE A 242 4.03 -2.42 -11.11
C ILE A 242 5.16 -1.47 -10.69
N ALA A 243 4.97 -0.79 -9.58
CA ALA A 243 5.92 0.00 -8.84
C ALA A 243 5.92 -0.54 -7.40
N THR A 244 7.01 -1.17 -7.00
CA THR A 244 7.10 -1.86 -5.71
C THR A 244 8.54 -2.02 -5.26
N ARG A 245 8.73 -2.35 -4.00
CA ARG A 245 10.03 -2.70 -3.41
C ARG A 245 10.16 -4.19 -3.12
N VAL A 246 9.08 -4.93 -3.33
CA VAL A 246 8.90 -6.34 -2.96
C VAL A 246 8.17 -7.06 -4.10
N GLY A 247 8.02 -8.38 -4.03
CA GLY A 247 7.20 -9.07 -5.01
C GLY A 247 5.77 -8.53 -5.06
N GLN A 248 5.23 -8.35 -6.27
CA GLN A 248 3.84 -7.93 -6.47
C GLN A 248 3.35 -8.43 -7.83
N ARG A 249 2.03 -8.63 -7.95
CA ARG A 249 1.37 -8.97 -9.21
C ARG A 249 0.35 -7.88 -9.57
N ASN A 250 0.21 -7.60 -10.86
CA ASN A 250 -0.88 -6.81 -11.42
C ASN A 250 -1.36 -7.52 -12.71
N ARG A 251 -2.51 -8.20 -12.62
CA ARG A 251 -3.16 -8.99 -13.68
C ARG A 251 -2.17 -10.02 -14.25
N TRP A 252 -1.88 -9.96 -15.54
CA TRP A 252 -0.96 -10.89 -16.21
C TRP A 252 0.53 -10.59 -15.96
N LEU A 253 0.89 -9.52 -15.24
CA LEU A 253 2.27 -9.14 -14.94
C LEU A 253 2.61 -9.43 -13.48
N ALA A 254 3.78 -10.00 -13.22
CA ALA A 254 4.30 -10.17 -11.86
C ALA A 254 5.76 -9.71 -11.77
N LEU A 255 6.07 -8.83 -10.83
CA LEU A 255 7.45 -8.52 -10.44
C LEU A 255 7.85 -9.52 -9.36
N LEU A 256 8.93 -10.26 -9.61
CA LEU A 256 9.37 -11.35 -8.74
C LEU A 256 10.52 -10.92 -7.84
N LYS A 257 11.49 -10.16 -8.37
CA LYS A 257 12.70 -9.74 -7.65
C LYS A 257 13.19 -8.37 -8.12
N THR A 258 13.63 -7.54 -7.17
CA THR A 258 14.29 -6.26 -7.44
C THR A 258 15.81 -6.44 -7.55
N GLU A 259 16.49 -5.57 -8.31
CA GLU A 259 17.97 -5.62 -8.41
C GLU A 259 18.63 -5.04 -7.17
N THR A 260 18.23 -3.82 -6.82
CA THR A 260 18.74 -3.07 -5.67
C THR A 260 17.58 -2.77 -4.74
N TRP A 261 17.60 -3.38 -3.57
CA TRP A 261 16.68 -3.02 -2.49
C TRP A 261 17.32 -1.98 -1.58
N PRO A 262 16.57 -0.99 -1.05
CA PRO A 262 15.12 -0.73 -1.16
C PRO A 262 14.74 0.27 -2.25
N LYS A 263 15.58 0.47 -3.28
CA LYS A 263 15.22 1.31 -4.43
C LYS A 263 13.90 0.79 -5.01
N LEU A 264 12.99 1.71 -5.35
CA LEU A 264 11.73 1.34 -5.99
C LEU A 264 12.02 0.70 -7.34
N ALA A 265 11.45 -0.47 -7.59
CA ALA A 265 11.44 -1.11 -8.90
C ALA A 265 10.19 -0.70 -9.67
N ARG A 266 10.33 -0.47 -10.98
CA ARG A 266 9.23 -0.15 -11.89
C ARG A 266 9.26 -1.09 -13.08
N LEU A 267 8.11 -1.69 -13.36
CA LEU A 267 7.88 -2.57 -14.48
C LEU A 267 6.60 -2.12 -15.17
N ASP A 268 6.69 -1.69 -16.42
CA ASP A 268 5.56 -1.21 -17.22
C ASP A 268 5.52 -1.99 -18.54
N ALA A 269 4.46 -2.75 -18.75
CA ALA A 269 4.28 -3.64 -19.87
C ALA A 269 3.02 -3.27 -20.65
N VAL A 270 3.15 -3.12 -21.97
CA VAL A 270 2.07 -2.79 -22.89
C VAL A 270 1.99 -3.88 -23.95
N ALA A 271 0.84 -4.54 -24.04
CA ALA A 271 0.48 -5.39 -25.17
C ALA A 271 -0.10 -4.53 -26.29
N GLU A 272 0.42 -4.72 -27.49
CA GLU A 272 0.01 -4.03 -28.71
C GLU A 272 -0.86 -4.96 -29.57
N LYS A 273 -1.68 -4.38 -30.44
CA LYS A 273 -2.68 -5.12 -31.24
C LYS A 273 -2.08 -6.18 -32.18
N ASN A 274 -0.80 -6.08 -32.50
CA ASN A 274 -0.05 -6.96 -33.41
C ASN A 274 0.65 -8.14 -32.69
N GLY A 275 0.37 -8.38 -31.41
CA GLY A 275 1.02 -9.44 -30.62
C GLY A 275 2.41 -9.06 -30.11
N HIS A 276 2.81 -7.79 -30.24
CA HIS A 276 4.03 -7.27 -29.65
C HIS A 276 3.76 -6.81 -28.21
N ILE A 277 4.65 -7.14 -27.28
CA ILE A 277 4.57 -6.74 -25.87
C ILE A 277 5.85 -5.99 -25.54
N ARG A 278 5.72 -4.69 -25.31
CA ARG A 278 6.82 -3.82 -24.93
C ARG A 278 6.89 -3.69 -23.42
N ILE A 279 8.10 -3.86 -22.87
CA ILE A 279 8.36 -3.89 -21.43
C ILE A 279 9.48 -2.91 -21.10
N ASN A 280 9.20 -2.02 -20.17
CA ASN A 280 10.17 -1.13 -19.56
C ASN A 280 10.43 -1.58 -18.12
N ALA A 281 11.69 -1.83 -17.77
CA ALA A 281 12.09 -2.39 -16.48
C ALA A 281 13.22 -1.56 -15.85
N ASP A 282 12.94 -0.88 -14.74
CA ASP A 282 13.91 -0.16 -13.89
C ASP A 282 14.04 -0.87 -12.54
N ASN A 283 15.26 -1.24 -12.16
CA ASN A 283 15.56 -1.92 -10.90
C ASN A 283 14.85 -3.29 -10.72
N VAL A 284 14.60 -4.01 -11.83
CA VAL A 284 13.91 -5.31 -11.86
C VAL A 284 14.90 -6.42 -12.19
N ALA A 285 15.12 -7.37 -11.27
CA ALA A 285 16.02 -8.51 -11.49
C ALA A 285 15.30 -9.68 -12.16
N SER A 286 14.04 -9.91 -11.80
CA SER A 286 13.20 -10.90 -12.45
C SER A 286 11.72 -10.54 -12.40
N PHE A 287 11.00 -10.96 -13.44
CA PHE A 287 9.56 -10.79 -13.57
C PHE A 287 8.93 -11.95 -14.34
N ALA A 288 7.61 -12.05 -14.36
CA ALA A 288 6.89 -13.06 -15.13
C ALA A 288 5.62 -12.51 -15.79
N LEU A 289 5.26 -13.12 -16.91
CA LEU A 289 4.04 -12.87 -17.66
C LEU A 289 3.16 -14.12 -17.63
N HIS A 290 1.87 -13.98 -17.29
CA HIS A 290 0.92 -15.07 -17.39
C HIS A 290 0.37 -15.18 -18.81
N VAL A 291 0.81 -16.19 -19.54
CA VAL A 291 0.63 -16.29 -20.99
C VAL A 291 -0.85 -16.33 -21.40
N SER A 292 -1.68 -17.05 -20.62
CA SER A 292 -3.12 -17.21 -20.94
C SER A 292 -4.00 -16.04 -20.50
N GLU A 293 -3.44 -15.07 -19.76
CA GLU A 293 -4.12 -13.83 -19.39
C GLU A 293 -3.69 -12.64 -20.28
N LEU A 294 -2.76 -12.85 -21.21
CA LEU A 294 -2.35 -11.81 -22.16
C LEU A 294 -3.52 -11.44 -23.10
N PRO A 295 -3.66 -10.15 -23.47
CA PRO A 295 -4.78 -9.64 -24.25
C PRO A 295 -4.55 -9.79 -25.76
N THR A 296 -4.16 -10.98 -26.21
CA THR A 296 -3.74 -11.25 -27.59
C THR A 296 -4.63 -12.28 -28.28
N SER A 297 -4.69 -12.20 -29.62
CA SER A 297 -5.48 -13.11 -30.44
C SER A 297 -4.75 -14.44 -30.66
N SER A 298 -5.50 -15.55 -30.67
CA SER A 298 -4.94 -16.87 -30.95
C SER A 298 -4.23 -16.92 -32.30
N GLY A 299 -3.03 -17.49 -32.35
CA GLY A 299 -2.28 -17.73 -33.60
C GLY A 299 -1.32 -16.61 -34.01
N VAL A 300 -1.29 -15.47 -33.31
CA VAL A 300 -0.27 -14.43 -33.52
C VAL A 300 0.93 -14.73 -32.61
N PRO A 301 2.17 -14.84 -33.16
CA PRO A 301 3.37 -14.99 -32.34
C PRO A 301 3.53 -13.83 -31.36
N LEU A 302 3.71 -14.14 -30.08
CA LEU A 302 3.89 -13.12 -29.04
C LEU A 302 5.36 -12.69 -29.00
N ARG A 303 5.64 -11.50 -29.50
CA ARG A 303 6.99 -10.92 -29.52
C ARG A 303 7.17 -10.05 -28.29
N ILE A 304 8.19 -10.31 -27.50
CA ILE A 304 8.50 -9.53 -26.30
C ILE A 304 9.71 -8.65 -26.60
N ALA A 305 9.62 -7.37 -26.25
CA ALA A 305 10.74 -6.43 -26.26
C ALA A 305 10.95 -5.86 -24.85
N ILE A 306 12.17 -6.01 -24.31
CA ILE A 306 12.60 -5.48 -23.02
C ILE A 306 13.77 -4.53 -23.29
N GLY A 307 13.47 -3.24 -23.48
CA GLY A 307 14.45 -2.32 -24.07
C GLY A 307 14.91 -2.83 -25.44
N ASP A 308 16.21 -3.02 -25.62
CA ASP A 308 16.80 -3.53 -26.87
C ASP A 308 16.76 -5.07 -26.98
N TRP A 309 16.46 -5.77 -25.90
CA TRP A 309 16.40 -7.24 -25.90
C TRP A 309 15.06 -7.72 -26.43
N GLN A 310 15.06 -8.74 -27.29
CA GLN A 310 13.85 -9.27 -27.92
C GLN A 310 13.79 -10.81 -27.87
N THR A 311 12.58 -11.36 -27.76
CA THR A 311 12.32 -12.80 -27.90
C THR A 311 10.89 -13.06 -28.38
N THR A 312 10.56 -14.33 -28.66
CA THR A 312 9.19 -14.77 -28.96
C THR A 312 8.75 -15.81 -27.94
N LEU A 313 7.53 -15.68 -27.42
CA LEU A 313 6.95 -16.72 -26.56
C LEU A 313 6.43 -17.89 -27.41
N SER A 314 6.81 -19.10 -27.03
CA SER A 314 6.37 -20.36 -27.63
C SER A 314 5.32 -21.09 -26.79
N ALA A 315 5.25 -20.80 -25.48
CA ALA A 315 4.23 -21.37 -24.62
C ALA A 315 2.85 -20.75 -24.89
N THR A 316 1.80 -21.53 -24.63
CA THR A 316 0.39 -21.10 -24.73
C THR A 316 -0.31 -21.00 -23.37
N LYS A 317 0.35 -21.47 -22.30
CA LYS A 317 -0.17 -21.49 -20.93
C LYS A 317 0.96 -21.37 -19.91
N GLY A 318 0.59 -21.08 -18.66
CA GLY A 318 1.53 -20.91 -17.55
C GLY A 318 2.20 -19.54 -17.55
N TRP A 319 3.40 -19.50 -16.98
CA TRP A 319 4.18 -18.29 -16.75
C TRP A 319 5.45 -18.29 -17.59
N ALA A 320 5.64 -17.22 -18.36
CA ALA A 320 6.92 -16.89 -18.98
C ALA A 320 7.74 -16.05 -17.98
N VAL A 321 8.84 -16.60 -17.51
CA VAL A 321 9.69 -16.02 -16.46
C VAL A 321 10.95 -15.45 -17.08
N PHE A 322 11.24 -14.19 -16.77
CA PHE A 322 12.39 -13.45 -17.27
C PHE A 322 13.35 -13.15 -16.13
N GLU A 323 14.62 -13.49 -16.33
CA GLU A 323 15.70 -13.21 -15.37
C GLU A 323 16.82 -12.42 -16.04
N ALA A 324 17.29 -11.38 -15.37
CA ALA A 324 18.36 -10.53 -15.87
C ALA A 324 19.75 -11.15 -15.62
N HIS A 325 20.65 -11.04 -16.61
CA HIS A 325 22.04 -11.49 -16.55
C HIS A 325 22.99 -10.33 -16.88
N GLY A 326 23.98 -10.08 -16.00
CA GLY A 326 25.01 -9.02 -16.14
C GLY A 326 24.47 -7.59 -15.96
N ALA A 327 25.11 -6.64 -15.27
CA ALA A 327 26.32 -6.62 -14.45
C ALA A 327 25.92 -6.44 -12.98
N MET A 328 25.84 -7.53 -12.23
CA MET A 328 25.81 -7.47 -10.78
C MET A 328 27.26 -7.34 -10.29
N ASP A 329 27.54 -6.31 -9.49
CA ASP A 329 28.75 -6.09 -8.69
C ASP A 329 29.94 -5.28 -9.26
N SER A 330 29.81 -4.53 -10.37
CA SER A 330 30.87 -3.59 -10.75
C SER A 330 30.37 -2.28 -11.40
N PRO A 331 30.74 -1.09 -10.89
CA PRO A 331 30.44 0.20 -11.52
C PRO A 331 31.01 0.37 -12.94
N LYS A 332 31.87 -0.55 -13.41
CA LYS A 332 32.67 -0.42 -14.65
C LYS A 332 32.19 -1.29 -15.83
N ARG A 333 31.06 -2.00 -15.73
CA ARG A 333 30.49 -2.76 -16.86
C ARG A 333 29.10 -2.23 -17.23
N SER A 334 29.06 -1.15 -18.00
CA SER A 334 27.85 -0.62 -18.65
C SER A 334 27.62 -1.33 -19.99
N GLY A 335 27.30 -2.63 -19.95
CA GLY A 335 26.77 -3.36 -21.11
C GLY A 335 25.23 -3.37 -21.10
N PRO A 336 24.57 -3.56 -22.25
CA PRO A 336 23.12 -3.73 -22.27
C PRO A 336 22.73 -4.97 -21.49
N LYS A 337 21.75 -4.81 -20.59
CA LYS A 337 21.21 -5.87 -19.74
C LYS A 337 20.65 -7.01 -20.60
N GLN A 338 21.12 -8.23 -20.37
CA GLN A 338 20.64 -9.42 -21.07
C GLN A 338 19.55 -10.11 -20.24
N TRP A 339 18.65 -10.84 -20.90
CA TRP A 339 17.57 -11.57 -20.24
C TRP A 339 17.56 -13.03 -20.69
N SER A 340 17.21 -13.93 -19.78
CA SER A 340 16.84 -15.32 -20.09
C SER A 340 15.34 -15.52 -19.95
N LEU A 341 14.80 -16.50 -20.67
CA LEU A 341 13.40 -16.89 -20.63
C LEU A 341 13.26 -18.35 -20.19
N ALA A 342 12.40 -18.61 -19.21
CA ALA A 342 11.99 -19.95 -18.78
C ALA A 342 10.47 -20.03 -18.66
N TYR A 343 9.91 -21.25 -18.68
CA TYR A 343 8.47 -21.48 -18.52
C TYR A 343 8.16 -22.26 -17.26
N GLN A 344 7.15 -21.82 -16.51
CA GLN A 344 6.69 -22.48 -15.29
C GLN A 344 5.17 -22.64 -15.31
N GLN A 345 4.64 -23.71 -14.70
CA GLN A 345 3.18 -23.92 -14.64
C GLN A 345 2.52 -23.01 -13.60
N THR A 346 3.18 -22.79 -12.47
CA THR A 346 2.73 -21.92 -11.38
C THR A 346 3.53 -20.63 -11.36
N LEU A 347 2.96 -19.57 -10.76
CA LEU A 347 3.70 -18.34 -10.53
C LEU A 347 4.91 -18.68 -9.66
N PRO A 348 6.15 -18.34 -10.05
CA PRO A 348 7.30 -18.53 -9.19
C PRO A 348 7.06 -17.82 -7.87
N GLN A 349 7.53 -18.40 -6.77
CA GLN A 349 7.46 -17.72 -5.49
C GLN A 349 8.15 -16.36 -5.64
N GLN A 350 7.37 -15.31 -5.43
CA GLN A 350 7.91 -13.95 -5.38
C GLN A 350 9.01 -13.94 -4.34
N ALA A 351 10.18 -13.40 -4.69
CA ALA A 351 11.28 -13.35 -3.76
C ALA A 351 10.75 -12.66 -2.50
N PRO A 352 10.91 -13.26 -1.30
CA PRO A 352 10.56 -12.57 -0.09
C PRO A 352 11.29 -11.22 -0.11
N VAL A 353 10.71 -10.21 0.53
CA VAL A 353 11.43 -8.95 0.79
C VAL A 353 12.85 -9.34 1.16
N PRO A 354 13.90 -8.83 0.48
CA PRO A 354 15.26 -9.20 0.81
C PRO A 354 15.38 -9.09 2.30
N ALA A 355 15.53 -10.25 2.92
CA ALA A 355 15.54 -10.30 4.36
C ALA A 355 16.71 -9.39 4.75
N ILE A 356 16.58 -8.60 5.83
CA ILE A 356 17.69 -7.74 6.26
C ILE A 356 18.82 -8.66 6.71
N HIS A 357 19.57 -9.20 5.76
CA HIS A 357 20.51 -10.29 5.90
C HIS A 357 21.70 -9.89 5.03
N GLY A 358 22.89 -10.23 5.49
CA GLY A 358 24.11 -9.54 5.10
C GLY A 358 24.38 -8.31 5.98
N LYS A 359 25.17 -7.35 5.47
CA LYS A 359 25.75 -6.26 6.26
C LYS A 359 24.71 -5.39 6.98
N ILE A 360 23.54 -5.13 6.37
CA ILE A 360 22.51 -4.25 6.96
C ILE A 360 21.81 -4.93 8.15
N GLY A 361 21.59 -6.24 8.09
CA GLY A 361 20.94 -7.00 9.16
C GLY A 361 21.79 -7.12 10.40
N THR A 362 23.07 -7.43 10.19
CA THR A 362 24.08 -7.44 11.25
C THR A 362 24.18 -6.06 11.89
N ARG A 363 24.29 -5.00 11.07
CA ARG A 363 24.36 -3.62 11.54
C ARG A 363 23.12 -3.19 12.35
N LEU A 364 21.91 -3.60 11.97
CA LEU A 364 20.69 -3.27 12.72
C LEU A 364 20.59 -4.04 14.06
N ARG A 365 21.03 -5.30 14.11
CA ARG A 365 21.08 -6.07 15.38
C ARG A 365 22.14 -5.53 16.33
N GLU A 366 23.34 -5.23 15.83
CA GLU A 366 24.38 -4.54 16.59
C GLU A 366 23.90 -3.17 17.07
N ALA A 367 23.21 -2.42 16.21
CA ALA A 367 22.66 -1.13 16.57
C ALA A 367 21.60 -1.23 17.66
N HIS A 368 20.72 -2.23 17.61
CA HIS A 368 19.78 -2.48 18.70
C HIS A 368 20.52 -2.84 20.00
N ALA A 369 21.46 -3.78 19.96
CA ALA A 369 22.23 -4.18 21.14
C ALA A 369 22.99 -2.99 21.77
N ASN A 370 23.43 -2.05 20.93
CA ASN A 370 24.21 -0.87 21.32
C ASN A 370 23.36 0.39 21.52
N GLY A 371 22.02 0.32 21.48
CA GLY A 371 21.14 1.48 21.64
C GLY A 371 21.19 2.52 20.51
N THR A 372 21.79 2.21 19.36
CA THR A 372 21.97 3.08 18.18
C THR A 372 21.01 2.76 17.03
N LEU A 373 19.95 1.97 17.28
CA LEU A 373 19.01 1.52 16.26
C LEU A 373 18.41 2.67 15.42
N ALA A 374 18.04 3.79 16.07
CA ALA A 374 17.52 4.97 15.39
C ALA A 374 18.54 5.59 14.41
N LEU A 375 19.83 5.59 14.76
CA LEU A 375 20.91 6.09 13.91
C LEU A 375 21.06 5.25 12.64
N VAL A 376 21.14 3.93 12.80
CA VAL A 376 21.29 3.02 11.66
C VAL A 376 20.05 3.02 10.77
N VAL A 377 18.84 3.12 11.36
CA VAL A 377 17.61 3.29 10.58
C VAL A 377 17.67 4.56 9.75
N ALA A 378 18.05 5.71 10.33
CA ALA A 378 18.14 6.95 9.55
C ALA A 378 19.24 6.94 8.49
N GLU A 379 20.37 6.29 8.73
CA GLU A 379 21.42 6.13 7.72
C GLU A 379 20.92 5.30 6.53
N ILE A 380 20.16 4.24 6.78
CA ILE A 380 19.47 3.46 5.74
C ILE A 380 18.47 4.37 5.01
N LEU A 381 17.67 5.15 5.76
CA LEU A 381 16.71 6.09 5.18
C LEU A 381 17.38 7.13 4.26
N ARG A 382 18.53 7.67 4.68
CA ARG A 382 19.31 8.63 3.88
C ARG A 382 19.94 7.98 2.66
N ALA A 383 20.64 6.86 2.84
CA ALA A 383 21.41 6.20 1.79
C ALA A 383 20.52 5.72 0.64
N TYR A 384 19.32 5.25 0.96
CA TYR A 384 18.46 4.61 -0.04
C TYR A 384 17.22 5.40 -0.44
N PHE A 385 16.82 6.38 0.35
CA PHE A 385 15.61 7.17 0.08
C PHE A 385 15.90 8.68 0.01
N HIS A 386 17.18 9.07 0.01
CA HIS A 386 17.64 10.46 -0.11
C HIS A 386 16.98 11.39 0.92
N ALA A 387 16.70 10.87 2.11
CA ALA A 387 16.22 11.64 3.23
C ALA A 387 17.27 12.65 3.71
N GLU A 388 16.89 13.93 3.85
CA GLU A 388 17.80 15.02 4.20
C GLU A 388 17.98 15.26 5.72
N VAL A 389 17.26 14.58 6.62
CA VAL A 389 16.04 15.05 7.32
C VAL A 389 15.42 13.94 8.18
N CYS A 390 16.23 13.14 8.89
CA CYS A 390 15.90 12.18 9.97
C CYS A 390 15.09 12.69 11.18
N VAL A 391 13.77 12.49 11.34
CA VAL A 391 13.10 12.61 12.66
C VAL A 391 12.38 11.31 12.97
N LEU A 392 12.79 10.66 14.06
CA LEU A 392 12.29 9.35 14.46
C LEU A 392 11.69 9.43 15.86
N ASP A 393 10.49 8.86 16.05
CA ASP A 393 9.93 8.64 17.38
C ASP A 393 10.58 7.39 18.00
N SER A 394 11.55 7.62 18.87
CA SER A 394 12.34 6.55 19.50
C SER A 394 11.54 5.71 20.49
N ASP A 395 10.39 6.18 20.97
CA ASP A 395 9.49 5.36 21.78
C ASP A 395 8.66 4.39 20.91
N LYS A 396 8.48 4.68 19.61
CA LYS A 396 7.85 3.77 18.63
C LYS A 396 8.80 2.78 17.96
N ILE A 397 10.12 3.00 18.04
CA ILE A 397 11.14 2.09 17.49
C ILE A 397 11.56 1.00 18.49
N ARG A 398 10.83 0.85 19.61
CA ARG A 398 11.03 -0.25 20.57
C ARG A 398 10.47 -1.56 20.02
N VAL A 399 11.17 -2.14 19.05
CA VAL A 399 10.90 -3.48 18.52
C VAL A 399 11.95 -4.41 19.12
N ALA A 400 11.54 -5.52 19.74
CA ALA A 400 12.49 -6.48 20.30
C ALA A 400 13.48 -6.97 19.23
N ALA A 401 14.75 -7.21 19.59
CA ALA A 401 15.83 -7.55 18.65
C ALA A 401 15.55 -8.74 17.71
N GLY A 402 14.61 -9.62 18.08
CA GLY A 402 14.16 -10.76 17.26
C GLY A 402 12.96 -10.47 16.35
N GLU A 403 12.30 -9.32 16.46
CA GLU A 403 11.01 -9.01 15.81
C GLU A 403 11.11 -8.00 14.65
N LEU A 404 12.30 -7.49 14.36
CA LEU A 404 12.53 -6.39 13.43
C LEU A 404 12.64 -6.91 11.99
N THR A 405 11.50 -6.98 11.28
CA THR A 405 11.45 -7.42 9.87
C THR A 405 11.58 -6.25 8.90
N THR A 406 12.03 -6.53 7.67
CA THR A 406 12.13 -5.52 6.61
C THR A 406 10.78 -4.84 6.33
N GLN A 407 9.70 -5.61 6.39
CA GLN A 407 8.34 -5.13 6.20
C GLN A 407 7.96 -4.16 7.33
N LYS A 408 8.24 -4.48 8.59
CA LYS A 408 8.02 -3.57 9.73
C LYS A 408 8.81 -2.26 9.64
N LEU A 409 10.02 -2.27 9.07
CA LEU A 409 10.77 -1.02 8.81
C LEU A 409 10.16 -0.17 7.69
N LEU A 410 9.71 -0.79 6.60
CA LEU A 410 8.96 -0.08 5.54
C LEU A 410 7.61 0.43 6.08
N ASP A 411 6.99 -0.33 6.98
CA ASP A 411 5.77 0.02 7.71
C ASP A 411 6.01 1.07 8.82
N ALA A 412 7.25 1.31 9.23
CA ALA A 412 7.60 2.49 10.03
C ALA A 412 7.84 3.73 9.13
N TRP A 413 8.39 3.53 7.92
CA TRP A 413 8.85 4.60 7.03
C TRP A 413 7.75 5.39 6.30
N VAL A 414 6.64 4.74 5.93
CA VAL A 414 5.50 5.36 5.19
C VAL A 414 4.36 5.78 6.13
N HIS A 415 4.63 6.46 7.24
CA HIS A 415 3.55 7.05 8.04
C HIS A 415 3.13 8.40 7.44
N PRO A 416 1.83 8.65 7.20
CA PRO A 416 1.27 9.89 6.68
C PRO A 416 1.74 11.21 7.29
N VAL A 417 1.76 11.24 8.62
CA VAL A 417 2.13 12.43 9.42
C VAL A 417 3.62 12.42 9.78
N GLU A 418 4.30 11.29 9.52
CA GLU A 418 5.73 11.12 9.74
C GLU A 418 6.40 10.69 8.42
N ARG A 419 6.01 11.34 7.30
CA ARG A 419 7.07 11.73 6.38
C ARG A 419 8.02 12.51 7.27
N LEU A 420 9.27 12.11 7.31
CA LEU A 420 10.38 13.00 7.60
C LEU A 420 9.97 14.40 7.15
N ALA A 421 9.65 15.27 8.11
CA ALA A 421 9.31 16.63 7.79
C ALA A 421 10.52 17.13 7.01
N ARG A 422 10.35 17.40 5.71
CA ARG A 422 11.34 18.16 4.96
C ARG A 422 11.24 19.57 5.51
N ILE A 423 11.86 19.79 6.66
CA ILE A 423 12.08 21.13 7.19
C ILE A 423 13.26 21.65 6.38
N LYS A 424 12.97 22.56 5.44
CA LYS A 424 14.00 23.26 4.70
C LYS A 424 14.59 24.31 5.64
N LEU A 425 15.62 23.91 6.37
CA LEU A 425 16.33 24.78 7.28
C LEU A 425 17.30 25.66 6.49
N THR A 426 17.31 26.95 6.79
CA THR A 426 18.35 27.88 6.36
C THR A 426 19.68 27.53 7.02
N ARG A 427 20.79 28.02 6.47
CA ARG A 427 22.12 27.79 7.05
C ARG A 427 22.18 28.31 8.49
N GLU A 428 21.56 29.45 8.77
CA GLU A 428 21.44 30.03 10.11
C GLU A 428 20.65 29.13 11.07
N GLU A 429 19.54 28.51 10.63
CA GLU A 429 18.74 27.60 11.47
C GLU A 429 19.49 26.30 11.81
N ILE A 430 20.26 25.77 10.86
CA ILE A 430 21.13 24.61 11.07
C ILE A 430 22.27 24.95 12.05
N LEU A 431 22.83 26.15 11.97
CA LEU A 431 23.86 26.63 12.90
C LEU A 431 23.29 26.88 14.30
N GLY A 432 22.06 27.40 14.42
CA GLY A 432 21.35 27.58 15.69
C GLY A 432 20.98 26.27 16.40
N LEU A 433 20.68 25.22 15.63
CA LEU A 433 20.51 23.84 16.12
C LEU A 433 21.82 23.32 16.74
N ASN A 434 22.94 23.58 16.07
CA ASN A 434 24.26 23.14 16.48
C ASN A 434 24.76 23.88 17.76
N GLU A 435 24.38 25.15 17.92
CA GLU A 435 24.75 25.97 19.08
C GLU A 435 23.91 25.63 20.34
N SER A 436 22.65 25.21 20.17
CA SER A 436 21.80 24.78 21.28
C SER A 436 22.21 23.40 21.81
N ILE A 437 22.54 22.46 20.91
CA ILE A 437 22.99 21.10 21.25
C ILE A 437 24.35 21.12 21.95
N SER A 438 25.30 21.94 21.48
CA SER A 438 26.65 22.05 22.07
C SER A 438 26.68 22.74 23.44
N LYS A 439 25.63 23.49 23.81
CA LYS A 439 25.49 24.18 25.10
C LYS A 439 24.58 23.46 26.10
N GLY A 440 24.16 22.22 25.80
CA GLY A 440 23.23 21.47 26.64
C GLY A 440 21.87 22.13 26.78
N LYS A 441 21.49 23.02 25.85
CA LYS A 441 20.18 23.67 25.85
C LYS A 441 19.17 22.82 25.07
N PRO A 442 17.94 22.65 25.58
CA PRO A 442 16.92 21.91 24.86
C PRO A 442 16.61 22.54 23.50
N LEU A 443 16.37 21.68 22.52
CA LEU A 443 15.98 22.02 21.16
C LEU A 443 14.65 22.81 21.16
N VAL A 444 14.64 24.04 20.65
CA VAL A 444 13.40 24.78 20.38
C VAL A 444 13.07 24.63 18.89
N VAL A 445 12.08 23.80 18.58
CA VAL A 445 11.46 23.72 17.24
C VAL A 445 10.18 24.56 17.30
N PRO A 446 9.88 25.42 16.30
CA PRO A 446 8.64 26.18 16.28
C PRO A 446 7.42 25.23 16.25
N PRO A 447 6.29 25.59 16.88
CA PRO A 447 5.21 24.65 17.11
C PRO A 447 4.50 24.27 15.81
N ALA A 448 4.38 22.96 15.57
CA ALA A 448 3.28 22.41 14.80
C ALA A 448 2.33 21.77 15.83
N GLU A 449 1.13 22.32 15.96
CA GLU A 449 0.08 21.77 16.83
C GLU A 449 -0.22 20.33 16.42
N SER A 450 -0.05 19.36 17.35
CA SER A 450 -0.79 18.09 17.46
C SER A 450 -0.05 16.93 18.15
N LEU A 451 1.20 17.06 18.59
CA LEU A 451 1.90 15.90 19.17
C LEU A 451 1.46 15.61 20.63
N PRO A 452 0.90 14.42 20.94
CA PRO A 452 0.47 14.06 22.29
C PRO A 452 1.64 13.89 23.26
N LYS A 453 1.41 14.25 24.53
CA LYS A 453 2.41 14.38 25.60
C LYS A 453 3.20 13.08 25.83
N ARG A 454 4.54 13.22 25.92
CA ARG A 454 5.60 12.22 26.21
C ARG A 454 5.99 11.28 25.06
N ARG A 455 6.83 11.77 24.14
CA ARG A 455 7.56 10.96 23.16
C ARG A 455 9.01 11.39 23.09
N LYS A 456 9.95 10.44 23.07
CA LYS A 456 11.37 10.68 22.80
C LYS A 456 11.60 10.76 21.29
N LEU A 457 12.17 11.85 20.79
CA LEU A 457 12.47 12.04 19.36
C LEU A 457 13.98 11.95 19.11
N THR A 458 14.39 11.31 18.02
CA THR A 458 15.78 11.29 17.52
C THR A 458 15.85 12.07 16.21
N VAL A 459 16.67 13.12 16.17
CA VAL A 459 16.91 13.95 14.98
C VAL A 459 18.29 13.63 14.39
N ILE A 460 18.37 13.36 13.10
CA ILE A 460 19.59 12.88 12.43
C ILE A 460 19.85 13.70 11.17
N LEU A 461 21.01 14.37 11.16
CA LEU A 461 21.45 15.30 10.10
C LEU A 461 22.54 14.68 9.20
N PRO A 462 22.70 15.15 7.95
CA PRO A 462 23.71 14.63 7.02
C PRO A 462 25.16 14.93 7.47
N THR A 463 26.04 13.93 7.36
CA THR A 463 27.49 13.97 7.65
C THR A 463 28.26 15.10 6.94
N LEU A 464 27.74 15.65 5.84
CA LEU A 464 28.37 16.78 5.12
C LEU A 464 28.37 18.07 5.94
N LEU A 465 27.46 18.17 6.92
CA LEU A 465 27.45 19.23 7.93
C LEU A 465 28.34 18.89 9.14
N ALA A 466 28.51 17.60 9.45
CA ALA A 466 29.39 17.13 10.53
C ALA A 466 30.88 17.22 10.18
N ALA A 467 31.24 17.11 8.88
CA ALA A 467 32.62 17.12 8.42
C ALA A 467 33.30 18.51 8.43
N GLN A 468 32.56 19.59 8.71
CA GLN A 468 33.12 20.95 8.83
C GLN A 468 33.35 21.39 10.28
N ILE A 469 33.21 20.48 11.26
CA ILE A 469 33.33 20.79 12.68
C ILE A 469 34.48 19.96 13.27
N PRO A 470 35.60 20.58 13.69
CA PRO A 470 36.68 19.88 14.39
C PRO A 470 36.18 19.29 15.74
N ASP A 471 36.70 18.12 16.13
CA ASP A 471 36.48 17.41 17.41
C ASP A 471 35.13 16.66 17.65
N TRP A 472 34.53 16.07 16.61
CA TRP A 472 33.38 15.14 16.76
C TRP A 472 33.72 13.82 17.50
N GLU A 473 34.99 13.54 17.76
CA GLU A 473 35.48 12.27 18.32
C GLU A 473 35.30 12.12 19.84
N LYS A 474 34.82 13.13 20.57
CA LYS A 474 34.54 13.03 22.03
C LYS A 474 33.14 12.52 22.42
N ARG A 475 32.45 11.88 21.46
CA ARG A 475 31.34 10.93 21.66
C ARG A 475 30.03 11.49 22.22
N ALA A 476 28.99 10.82 21.72
CA ALA A 476 27.59 10.87 22.11
C ALA A 476 27.36 10.48 23.58
N GLU A 477 26.40 11.15 24.22
CA GLU A 477 25.35 10.60 25.09
C GLU A 477 24.50 11.75 25.68
N ILE A 478 23.19 11.53 25.86
CA ILE A 478 22.42 11.81 27.09
C ILE A 478 20.89 11.77 26.81
N VAL A 479 20.20 11.02 27.68
CA VAL A 479 18.76 10.86 27.82
C VAL A 479 18.24 11.79 28.94
N SER A 480 17.03 12.35 28.72
CA SER A 480 16.07 12.98 29.68
C SER A 480 16.53 14.24 30.44
N ASP A 481 15.71 15.09 31.06
CA ASP A 481 14.30 15.10 31.50
C ASP A 481 13.75 16.55 31.51
N SER A 482 12.42 16.70 31.64
CA SER A 482 11.70 17.95 31.99
C SER A 482 11.51 19.02 30.90
N LEU A 483 10.32 19.01 30.25
CA LEU A 483 9.80 20.16 29.52
C LEU A 483 8.28 20.29 29.79
N ASN A 484 7.89 21.01 30.84
CA ASN A 484 6.48 21.07 31.24
C ASN A 484 5.90 22.45 31.58
N GLU A 485 6.59 23.59 31.38
CA GLU A 485 6.04 24.88 31.86
C GLU A 485 6.05 26.08 30.89
N THR A 486 6.53 25.95 29.65
CA THR A 486 6.69 27.17 28.79
C THR A 486 5.81 27.20 27.53
N LEU A 487 4.85 26.29 27.38
CA LEU A 487 4.01 26.22 26.17
C LEU A 487 2.62 26.87 26.31
N CYS A 488 2.30 27.48 27.45
CA CYS A 488 0.99 28.11 27.65
C CYS A 488 0.86 29.56 27.13
N GLU A 489 1.94 30.27 26.79
CA GLU A 489 1.84 31.71 26.47
C GLU A 489 1.77 32.05 24.97
N LEU A 490 2.16 31.16 24.05
CA LEU A 490 2.28 31.52 22.62
C LEU A 490 1.05 31.22 21.74
N ALA A 491 -0.02 30.66 22.32
CA ALA A 491 -1.28 30.40 21.60
C ALA A 491 -2.16 31.66 21.35
N THR A 492 -1.68 32.88 21.66
CA THR A 492 -2.52 34.09 21.60
C THR A 492 -2.19 35.07 20.46
N ARG A 493 -1.20 34.83 19.60
CA ARG A 493 -0.90 35.77 18.49
C ARG A 493 -0.60 35.05 17.19
N GLY A 494 -1.66 34.74 16.45
CA GLY A 494 -1.61 34.10 15.14
C GLY A 494 -0.90 34.94 14.07
N ARG A 495 0.00 34.29 13.32
CA ARG A 495 0.33 34.51 11.91
C ARG A 495 0.86 33.22 11.32
#